data_AF-A0A8S2TRG6-F1
#
_entry.id   AF-A0A8S2TRG6-F1
#
_cell.length_a   1.000
_cell.length_b   1.000
_cell.length_c   1.000
_cell.angle_alpha   90.00
_cell.angle_beta   90.00
_cell.angle_gamma   90.00
#
_symmetry.space_group_name_H-M   'P 1'
#
loop_
_entity.id
_entity.type
_entity.pdbx_description
1 polymer ?
#
loop_
_entity_poly.entity_id
_entity_poly.type
_entity_poly.pdbx_seq_one_letter_code
_entity_poly.pdbx_strand_id
1 'polypeptide(L)'
;KSKGKYAFLHESIKNEYTNERVPCDTMIIGSSLDLKGYGIATPVGSELREAMNIAVLEMREDGTLNRLKSKWWYERYVIKLQLIFNEYSTLFRAECTSGTTTGTRPLQLINVAGIFYILIGGLALAIIIVVLELACFGRNRRLRYETESA
;
A
#
# COMPACT_ATOMS: atom_id res chain seq x y z
N LYS A 1 14.76 13.51 -0.68
CA LYS A 1 14.26 12.25 -1.29
C LYS A 1 14.31 12.37 -2.81
N SER A 2 14.92 11.43 -3.55
CA SER A 2 15.22 11.59 -5.00
C SER A 2 14.06 11.28 -5.98
N LYS A 3 12.82 11.06 -5.50
CA LYS A 3 11.63 10.79 -6.34
C LYS A 3 11.87 9.72 -7.43
N GLY A 4 12.55 8.62 -7.10
CA GLY A 4 12.77 7.50 -8.03
C GLY A 4 13.98 7.64 -8.97
N LYS A 5 14.86 8.65 -8.77
CA LYS A 5 16.08 8.84 -9.58
C LYS A 5 17.32 8.11 -9.07
N TYR A 6 17.19 7.33 -7.99
CA TYR A 6 18.31 6.63 -7.37
C TYR A 6 17.86 5.25 -6.92
N ALA A 7 18.72 4.25 -7.13
CA ALA A 7 18.58 2.91 -6.61
C ALA A 7 19.79 2.62 -5.71
N PHE A 8 19.53 1.92 -4.60
CA PHE A 8 20.57 1.52 -3.67
C PHE A 8 20.74 0.01 -3.72
N LEU A 9 21.98 -0.44 -3.81
CA LEU A 9 22.34 -1.86 -3.75
C LEU A 9 22.79 -2.17 -2.33
N HIS A 10 22.08 -3.08 -1.69
CA HIS A 10 22.40 -3.53 -0.33
C HIS A 10 22.06 -4.99 -0.14
N GLU A 11 22.50 -5.55 0.99
CA GLU A 11 22.22 -6.93 1.37
C GLU A 11 20.71 -7.18 1.46
N SER A 12 20.28 -8.34 0.96
CA SER A 12 18.86 -8.71 0.83
C SER A 12 18.12 -8.65 2.16
N ILE A 13 18.73 -9.15 3.24
CA ILE A 13 18.15 -9.21 4.59
C ILE A 13 17.85 -7.81 5.13
N LYS A 14 18.74 -6.84 4.88
CA LYS A 14 18.52 -5.46 5.32
C LYS A 14 17.45 -4.77 4.47
N ASN A 15 17.41 -5.09 3.17
CA ASN A 15 16.38 -4.58 2.28
C ASN A 15 14.99 -5.08 2.68
N GLU A 16 14.84 -6.39 2.96
CA GLU A 16 13.62 -7.01 3.51
C GLU A 16 13.19 -6.32 4.81
N TYR A 17 14.15 -6.13 5.73
CA TYR A 17 13.89 -5.45 7.00
C TYR A 17 13.41 -4.00 6.84
N THR A 18 14.00 -3.22 5.94
CA THR A 18 13.61 -1.81 5.74
C THR A 18 12.31 -1.67 4.95
N ASN A 19 12.07 -2.57 4.00
CA ASN A 19 10.85 -2.60 3.19
C ASN A 19 9.57 -2.81 4.02
N GLU A 20 9.69 -3.61 5.08
CA GLU A 20 8.58 -3.89 6.01
C GLU A 20 8.37 -2.80 7.07
N ARG A 21 9.11 -1.68 7.01
CA ARG A 21 9.05 -0.61 8.03
C ARG A 21 8.36 0.64 7.51
N VAL A 22 7.57 1.28 8.38
CA VAL A 22 7.01 2.63 8.15
C VAL A 22 8.13 3.61 7.77
N PRO A 23 7.97 4.41 6.71
CA PRO A 23 6.73 4.70 5.97
C PRO A 23 6.39 3.77 4.79
N CYS A 24 6.97 2.57 4.70
CA CYS A 24 6.76 1.63 3.59
C CYS A 24 7.06 2.27 2.22
N ASP A 25 8.09 3.11 2.15
CA ASP A 25 8.44 3.91 0.97
C ASP A 25 9.56 3.30 0.12
N THR A 26 10.01 2.11 0.49
CA THR A 26 11.01 1.33 -0.24
C THR A 26 10.34 0.13 -0.91
N MET A 27 10.97 -0.41 -1.96
CA MET A 27 10.54 -1.65 -2.61
C MET A 27 11.77 -2.43 -3.06
N ILE A 28 11.69 -3.75 -2.95
CA ILE A 28 12.70 -4.66 -3.49
C ILE A 28 12.36 -4.94 -4.95
N ILE A 29 13.34 -4.79 -5.84
CA ILE A 29 13.18 -5.05 -7.27
C ILE A 29 14.13 -6.17 -7.67
N GLY A 30 13.58 -7.22 -8.29
CA GLY A 30 14.37 -8.38 -8.75
C GLY A 30 14.78 -9.33 -7.63
N SER A 31 15.57 -10.34 -8.00
CA SER A 31 16.15 -11.31 -7.07
C SER A 31 17.50 -10.83 -6.51
N SER A 32 17.92 -11.43 -5.38
CA SER A 32 19.27 -11.25 -4.87
C SER A 32 20.31 -11.64 -5.92
N LEU A 33 21.32 -10.80 -6.14
CA LEU A 33 22.42 -11.05 -7.08
C LEU A 33 23.34 -12.20 -6.63
N ASP A 34 23.44 -12.40 -5.31
CA ASP A 34 24.28 -13.42 -4.70
C ASP A 34 23.62 -13.95 -3.42
N LEU A 35 23.96 -15.17 -3.05
CA LEU A 35 23.50 -15.88 -1.85
C LEU A 35 24.65 -15.94 -0.85
N LYS A 36 24.80 -14.87 -0.06
CA LYS A 36 25.77 -14.80 1.04
C LYS A 36 25.08 -14.99 2.39
N GLY A 37 25.84 -15.47 3.37
CA GLY A 37 25.39 -15.67 4.74
C GLY A 37 26.33 -15.02 5.76
N TYR A 38 25.79 -14.66 6.93
CA TYR A 38 26.60 -14.18 8.06
C TYR A 38 27.19 -15.34 8.84
N GLY A 39 28.39 -15.14 9.38
CA GLY A 39 29.08 -16.10 10.24
C GLY A 39 29.75 -15.42 11.43
N ILE A 40 30.04 -16.19 12.46
CA ILE A 40 30.77 -15.73 13.65
C ILE A 40 32.26 -15.93 13.39
N ALA A 41 33.04 -14.84 13.40
CA ALA A 41 34.48 -14.91 13.19
C ALA A 41 35.20 -15.22 14.51
N THR A 42 36.16 -16.15 14.45
CA THR A 42 37.11 -16.45 15.53
C THR A 42 38.54 -16.34 15.00
N PRO A 43 39.54 -16.05 15.86
CA PRO A 43 40.94 -16.06 15.44
C PRO A 43 41.35 -17.41 14.84
N VAL A 44 42.25 -17.37 13.86
CA VAL A 44 42.77 -18.59 13.21
C VAL A 44 43.47 -19.45 14.26
N GLY A 45 43.10 -20.73 14.35
CA GLY A 45 43.65 -21.67 15.32
C GLY A 45 43.00 -21.64 16.71
N SER A 46 41.93 -20.84 16.92
CA SER A 46 41.23 -20.81 18.20
C SER A 46 40.45 -22.11 18.45
N GLU A 47 40.64 -22.71 19.62
CA GLU A 47 39.89 -23.89 20.10
C GLU A 47 38.37 -23.63 20.17
N LEU A 48 37.98 -22.36 20.31
CA LEU A 48 36.60 -21.91 20.35
C LEU A 48 35.86 -22.11 19.02
N ARG A 49 36.57 -22.23 17.90
CA ARG A 49 35.97 -22.35 16.57
C ARG A 49 35.05 -23.57 16.46
N GLU A 50 35.48 -24.71 16.97
CA GLU A 50 34.72 -25.96 16.87
C GLU A 50 33.49 -25.93 17.78
N ALA A 51 33.65 -25.53 19.04
CA ALA A 51 32.56 -25.40 19.99
C ALA A 51 31.47 -24.42 19.49
N MET A 52 31.86 -23.27 18.94
CA MET A 52 30.91 -22.31 18.37
C MET A 52 30.19 -22.84 17.14
N ASN A 53 30.88 -23.59 16.28
CA ASN A 53 30.25 -24.17 15.10
C ASN A 53 29.17 -25.20 15.48
N ILE A 54 29.46 -26.06 16.46
CA ILE A 54 28.49 -27.05 16.98
C ILE A 54 27.28 -26.34 17.61
N ALA A 55 27.53 -25.34 18.46
CA ALA A 55 26.44 -24.58 19.10
C ALA A 55 25.53 -23.87 18.08
N VAL A 56 26.09 -23.33 16.99
CA VAL A 56 25.29 -22.70 15.92
C VAL A 56 24.47 -23.73 15.14
N LEU A 57 25.01 -24.92 14.90
CA LEU A 57 24.27 -26.02 14.27
C LEU A 57 23.10 -26.47 15.14
N GLU A 58 23.33 -26.65 16.44
CA GLU A 58 22.28 -27.02 17.40
C GLU A 58 21.16 -25.97 17.44
N MET A 59 21.50 -24.67 17.53
CA MET A 59 20.50 -23.58 17.50
C MET A 59 19.73 -23.48 16.17
N ARG A 60 20.30 -23.98 15.06
CA ARG A 60 19.64 -24.08 13.77
C ARG A 60 18.66 -25.26 13.75
N GLU A 61 19.07 -26.42 14.24
CA GLU A 61 18.26 -27.63 14.30
C GLU A 61 17.07 -27.50 15.27
N ASP A 62 17.30 -26.92 16.44
CA ASP A 62 16.26 -26.62 17.44
C ASP A 62 15.30 -25.49 16.97
N GLY A 63 15.63 -24.78 15.89
CA GLY A 63 14.82 -23.70 15.36
C GLY A 63 14.84 -22.42 16.20
N THR A 64 15.68 -22.35 17.24
CA THR A 64 15.86 -21.15 18.05
C THR A 64 16.29 -19.94 17.20
N LEU A 65 17.11 -20.13 16.16
CA LEU A 65 17.45 -19.07 15.20
C LEU A 65 16.21 -18.53 14.46
N ASN A 66 15.28 -19.39 14.05
CA ASN A 66 14.05 -18.96 13.37
C ASN A 66 13.15 -18.16 14.31
N ARG A 67 13.02 -18.60 15.57
CA ARG A 67 12.31 -17.86 16.62
C ARG A 67 12.91 -16.47 16.85
N LEU A 68 14.23 -16.36 16.89
CA LEU A 68 14.92 -15.07 16.99
C LEU A 68 14.66 -14.19 15.78
N LYS A 69 14.73 -14.74 14.55
CA LYS A 69 14.38 -13.99 13.33
C LYS A 69 12.97 -13.44 13.44
N SER A 70 11.98 -14.27 13.76
CA SER A 70 10.58 -13.83 13.87
C SER A 70 10.38 -12.74 14.93
N LYS A 71 11.03 -12.88 16.08
CA LYS A 71 10.97 -11.90 17.16
C LYS A 71 11.51 -10.53 16.73
N TRP A 72 12.65 -10.50 16.04
CA TRP A 72 13.31 -9.25 15.68
C TRP A 72 12.78 -8.61 14.39
N TRP A 73 12.35 -9.41 13.41
CA TRP A 73 11.79 -8.92 12.16
C TRP A 73 10.31 -8.59 12.28
N TYR A 74 9.48 -9.52 12.78
CA TYR A 74 8.02 -9.40 12.69
C TYR A 74 7.36 -8.95 14.01
N GLU A 75 7.76 -9.49 15.16
CA GLU A 75 7.03 -9.21 16.43
C GLU A 75 7.28 -7.79 16.95
N ARG A 76 8.53 -7.30 16.85
CA ARG A 76 8.87 -5.91 17.21
C ARG A 76 8.35 -4.86 16.22
N TYR A 77 7.66 -5.29 15.16
CA TYR A 77 7.06 -4.39 14.18
C TYR A 77 5.66 -3.90 14.56
N VAL A 78 5.00 -4.55 15.54
CA VAL A 78 3.77 -3.98 16.10
C VAL A 78 4.16 -2.69 16.81
N ILE A 79 3.98 -1.57 16.11
CA ILE A 79 3.94 -0.26 16.71
C ILE A 79 2.82 -0.37 17.75
N LYS A 80 3.20 -0.53 19.02
CA LYS A 80 2.30 -0.22 20.13
C LYS A 80 2.08 1.29 20.07
N LEU A 81 1.22 1.73 19.16
CA LEU A 81 0.56 3.02 19.25
C LEU A 81 -0.55 2.89 20.31
N GLN A 82 -0.17 2.41 21.49
CA GLN A 82 -0.97 2.46 22.70
C GLN A 82 -0.41 3.60 23.54
N LEU A 83 -0.26 4.79 22.98
CA LEU A 83 -0.18 6.02 23.76
C LEU A 83 -0.53 7.17 22.81
N ILE A 84 -1.60 7.89 23.17
CA ILE A 84 -2.15 9.12 22.62
C ILE A 84 -3.28 8.90 21.57
N PHE A 85 -4.49 9.26 22.03
CA PHE A 85 -5.82 9.28 21.38
C PHE A 85 -6.76 8.08 21.62
N ASN A 86 -7.66 8.28 22.59
CA ASN A 86 -9.11 8.00 22.56
C ASN A 86 -9.57 6.82 21.68
N GLU A 87 -9.99 5.75 22.37
CA GLU A 87 -11.13 4.85 22.10
C GLU A 87 -11.69 4.71 20.66
N TYR A 88 -10.80 4.57 19.67
CA TYR A 88 -11.05 3.76 18.49
C TYR A 88 -9.70 3.31 17.91
N SER A 89 -9.01 2.43 18.65
CA SER A 89 -7.80 1.78 18.15
C SER A 89 -8.20 0.75 17.10
N THR A 90 -8.40 1.22 15.87
CA THR A 90 -7.87 0.43 14.77
C THR A 90 -6.39 0.30 15.07
N LEU A 91 -5.94 -0.90 15.44
CA LEU A 91 -4.54 -1.27 15.32
C LEU A 91 -4.16 -0.89 13.89
N PHE A 92 -3.56 0.28 13.68
CA PHE A 92 -2.89 0.58 12.45
C PHE A 92 -1.63 -0.27 12.48
N ARG A 93 -1.84 -1.56 12.25
CA ARG A 93 -0.86 -2.42 11.64
C ARG A 93 -0.62 -1.70 10.33
N ALA A 94 0.40 -0.85 10.31
CA ALA A 94 0.94 -0.32 9.07
C ALA A 94 1.54 -1.52 8.36
N GLU A 95 0.71 -2.46 7.94
CA GLU A 95 1.13 -3.59 7.16
C GLU A 95 1.57 -2.95 5.86
N CYS A 96 2.89 -2.82 5.71
CA CYS A 96 3.50 -2.66 4.42
C CYS A 96 3.03 -3.91 3.67
N THR A 97 1.91 -3.78 2.96
CA THR A 97 1.29 -4.87 2.22
C THR A 97 2.23 -5.12 1.05
N SER A 98 3.27 -5.92 1.31
CA SER A 98 4.17 -6.43 0.29
C SER A 98 3.28 -7.14 -0.70
N GLY A 99 3.15 -6.54 -1.88
CA GLY A 99 2.21 -6.92 -2.91
C GLY A 99 2.37 -8.38 -3.30
N THR A 100 1.62 -9.25 -2.63
CA THR A 100 1.28 -10.59 -3.09
C THR A 100 -0.22 -10.76 -2.92
N THR A 101 -0.99 -9.81 -3.47
CA THR A 101 -2.44 -9.98 -3.61
C THR A 101 -2.70 -10.90 -4.80
N THR A 102 -2.49 -12.21 -4.63
CA THR A 102 -3.16 -13.27 -5.40
C THR A 102 -4.58 -13.50 -4.87
N GLY A 103 -5.25 -12.42 -4.48
CA GLY A 103 -6.65 -12.37 -4.15
C GLY A 103 -7.24 -11.20 -4.92
N THR A 104 -8.25 -11.47 -5.73
CA THR A 104 -9.06 -10.46 -6.42
C THR A 104 -9.44 -9.38 -5.43
N ARG A 105 -8.85 -8.18 -5.57
CA ARG A 105 -9.16 -7.04 -4.71
C ARG A 105 -10.66 -6.77 -4.83
N PRO A 106 -11.42 -6.74 -3.72
CA PRO A 106 -12.85 -6.49 -3.80
C PRO A 106 -13.06 -5.13 -4.48
N LEU A 107 -13.98 -5.06 -5.43
CA LEU A 107 -14.28 -3.83 -6.15
C LEU A 107 -14.75 -2.79 -5.14
N GLN A 108 -13.91 -1.80 -4.87
CA GLN A 108 -14.28 -0.68 -4.02
C GLN A 108 -15.19 0.27 -4.79
N LEU A 109 -16.07 0.98 -4.09
CA LEU A 109 -17.02 1.93 -4.68
C LEU A 109 -16.33 2.97 -5.59
N ILE A 110 -15.07 3.30 -5.32
CA ILE A 110 -14.25 4.21 -6.13
C ILE A 110 -14.00 3.69 -7.55
N ASN A 111 -13.94 2.37 -7.75
CA ASN A 111 -13.79 1.77 -9.07
C ASN A 111 -15.05 1.89 -9.93
N VAL A 112 -16.23 2.12 -9.31
CA VAL A 112 -17.55 2.19 -9.98
C VAL A 112 -18.10 3.63 -10.02
N ALA A 113 -17.37 4.59 -9.43
CA ALA A 113 -17.75 6.00 -9.37
C ALA A 113 -18.10 6.61 -10.74
N GLY A 114 -17.47 6.14 -11.82
CA GLY A 114 -17.73 6.58 -13.19
C GLY A 114 -19.21 6.47 -13.61
N ILE A 115 -19.91 5.41 -13.20
CA ILE A 115 -21.32 5.18 -13.58
C ILE A 115 -22.23 6.22 -12.92
N PHE A 116 -21.96 6.56 -11.66
CA PHE A 116 -22.71 7.59 -10.93
C PHE A 116 -22.55 8.97 -11.56
N TYR A 117 -21.35 9.31 -12.04
CA TYR A 117 -21.12 10.58 -12.74
C TYR A 117 -21.89 10.68 -14.06
N ILE A 118 -21.96 9.60 -14.84
CA ILE A 118 -22.73 9.56 -16.09
C ILE A 118 -24.23 9.74 -15.81
N LEU A 119 -24.75 9.09 -14.76
CA LEU A 119 -26.16 9.21 -14.38
C LEU A 119 -26.53 10.63 -13.95
N ILE A 120 -25.71 11.25 -13.10
CA ILE A 120 -25.93 12.64 -12.65
C ILE A 120 -25.81 13.61 -13.84
N GLY A 121 -24.81 13.42 -14.70
CA GLY A 121 -24.63 14.23 -15.90
C GLY A 121 -25.81 14.13 -16.86
N GLY A 122 -26.33 12.92 -17.10
CA GLY A 122 -27.50 12.69 -17.94
C GLY A 122 -28.77 13.35 -17.39
N LEU A 123 -29.00 13.26 -16.08
CA LEU A 123 -30.13 13.92 -15.43
C LEU A 123 -30.05 15.45 -15.56
N ALA A 124 -28.87 16.03 -15.33
CA ALA A 124 -28.66 17.46 -15.47
C ALA A 124 -28.88 17.94 -16.91
N LEU A 125 -28.38 17.20 -17.90
CA LEU A 125 -28.53 17.54 -19.32
C LEU A 125 -30.00 17.48 -19.75
N ALA A 126 -30.74 16.47 -19.29
CA ALA A 126 -32.18 16.38 -19.54
C ALA A 126 -32.94 17.60 -18.98
N ILE A 127 -32.62 18.02 -17.74
CA ILE A 127 -33.22 19.22 -17.13
C ILE A 127 -32.87 20.47 -17.95
N ILE A 128 -31.63 20.61 -18.42
CA ILE A 128 -31.21 21.75 -19.24
C ILE A 128 -31.98 21.81 -20.57
N ILE A 129 -32.15 20.66 -21.25
CA ILE A 129 -32.92 20.60 -22.51
C ILE A 129 -34.36 21.08 -22.27
N VAL A 130 -35.00 20.59 -21.20
CA VAL A 130 -36.38 20.99 -20.84
C VAL A 130 -36.46 22.49 -20.58
N VAL A 131 -35.50 23.06 -19.85
CA VAL A 131 -35.47 24.51 -19.58
C VAL A 131 -35.26 25.32 -20.87
N LEU A 132 -34.39 24.87 -21.77
CA LEU A 132 -34.15 25.53 -23.06
C LEU A 132 -35.40 25.48 -23.96
N GLU A 133 -36.08 24.33 -24.04
CA GLU A 133 -37.35 24.24 -24.75
C GLU A 133 -38.38 25.20 -24.17
N LEU A 134 -38.59 25.21 -22.86
CA LEU A 134 -39.55 26.11 -22.21
C LEU A 134 -39.20 27.59 -22.42
N ALA A 135 -37.92 27.96 -22.35
CA ALA A 135 -37.49 29.35 -22.50
C ALA A 135 -37.54 29.84 -23.96
N CYS A 136 -37.01 29.06 -24.91
CA CYS A 136 -36.96 29.44 -26.32
C CYS A 136 -38.32 29.29 -27.02
N PHE A 137 -39.00 28.16 -26.80
CA PHE A 137 -40.30 27.90 -27.41
C PHE A 137 -41.43 28.70 -26.75
N GLY A 138 -41.37 28.87 -25.42
CA GLY A 138 -42.31 29.72 -24.68
C GLY A 138 -42.24 31.20 -25.10
N ARG A 139 -41.04 31.73 -25.38
CA ARG A 139 -40.87 33.09 -25.94
C ARG A 139 -41.44 33.22 -27.34
N ASN A 140 -41.20 32.24 -28.22
CA ASN A 140 -41.71 32.26 -29.59
C ASN A 140 -43.25 32.13 -29.64
N ARG A 141 -43.88 31.44 -28.69
CA ARG A 141 -45.35 31.39 -28.60
C ARG A 141 -45.96 32.69 -28.09
N ARG A 142 -45.33 33.43 -27.16
CA ARG A 142 -45.85 34.74 -26.70
C ARG A 142 -45.90 35.78 -27.83
N LEU A 143 -44.90 35.83 -28.71
CA LEU A 143 -44.86 36.79 -29.83
C LEU A 143 -45.90 36.51 -30.93
N ARG A 144 -46.38 35.26 -31.08
CA ARG A 144 -47.44 34.92 -32.04
C ARG A 144 -48.83 35.40 -31.61
N TYR A 145 -49.09 35.55 -30.30
CA TYR A 145 -50.39 36.07 -29.82
C TYR A 145 -50.52 37.58 -30.02
N GLU A 146 -49.42 38.34 -30.02
CA GLU A 146 -49.43 39.79 -30.31
C GLU A 146 -49.60 40.11 -31.80
N THR A 147 -49.17 39.24 -32.72
CA THR A 147 -49.35 39.44 -34.17
C THR A 147 -50.69 38.96 -34.72
N GLU A 148 -51.44 38.14 -33.97
CA GLU A 148 -52.79 37.69 -34.34
C GLU A 148 -53.90 38.56 -33.69
N SER A 149 -53.50 39.57 -32.89
CA SER A 149 -54.38 40.53 -32.22
C SER A 149 -54.17 41.99 -32.68
N ALA A 150 -53.43 42.21 -33.78
CA ALA A 150 -53.20 43.52 -34.41
C ALA A 150 -53.74 43.54 -35.84
#